data_AF-A0A0C9VZU0-F1
#
_entry.id   AF-A0A0C9VZU0-F1
#
_cell.length_a   1.000
_cell.length_b   1.000
_cell.length_c   1.000
_cell.angle_alpha   90.00
_cell.angle_beta   90.00
_cell.angle_gamma   90.00
#
_symmetry.space_group_name_H-M   'P 1'
#
loop_
_entity.id
_entity.type
_entity.pdbx_description
1 polymer ?
#
loop_
_entity_poly.entity_id
_entity_poly.type
_entity_poly.pdbx_seq_one_letter_code
_entity_poly.pdbx_strand_id
1 'polypeptide(L)'
;MNTTQTSIADVDMLATSLTRLSVGDLECKIRDTPGPQSPQCTPTDHAVKADQIRGETEGVHLNSIRSPSIRSRTSSISSEASFSEGRCLISSLPFELLHLILEYATPPNLFLDASICRGPSSAWSQTLRQLKSFVLVCRTWWDVGINLLYCHVIIRRIGQLPALLRSLEANPKLGSIVRTLQIDCFVPHGYHLIFEYALAQIWASFIHNTRLILNHQTDDRDHELPKVPDAVLSSTIDLEIGPGHRLPLLFSSLVQCTSLVCLTINFQGSVGSDDIPIIQFNFLEELHCTWNDRPTDLPTANVLSTMSKQWNMPRLKRFTVLQLIPVLSVGSVIDGTDYYPFLRAHGKKLIYLSICFLPILYSKKSFFPASMDIQSFLDLCPNLKHFATGQYKETRDLSHSTLEYLDVWADSSSCLTYPQRILLRTSLEEGHFPSLRKVRLLDLALLSTTGLRLPIIIPPDSLSPRSKMTWKYPGVAVCHGPDYLVQGDLDYLGTYCDTIEPEKPHPSPEEDGSAEVLRELPFQEDTFSDDDDWEWIPPSETPSDFSDDFDEDEDEEPSSEWPSSPSLSTQLLVALEIFEDTLARQEARPEEEEAAVGACSYIGCG
;
A
#
# COMPACT_ATOMS: atom_id res chain seq x y z
N MET A 1 34.10 -4.98 36.56
CA MET A 1 34.07 -3.51 36.64
C MET A 1 35.03 -2.97 35.60
N ASN A 2 34.53 -2.62 34.42
CA ASN A 2 35.19 -1.78 33.41
C ASN A 2 34.03 -1.14 32.63
N THR A 3 33.61 0.03 33.11
CA THR A 3 32.58 0.87 32.48
C THR A 3 33.26 1.72 31.40
N THR A 4 33.09 1.34 30.14
CA THR A 4 33.32 2.22 29.00
C THR A 4 32.15 3.19 28.90
N GLN A 5 32.36 4.44 29.34
CA GLN A 5 31.45 5.56 29.07
C GLN A 5 31.53 5.90 27.57
N THR A 6 30.46 5.63 26.85
CA THR A 6 30.24 6.16 25.50
C THR A 6 29.46 7.48 25.65
N SER A 7 29.96 8.54 25.02
CA SER A 7 29.40 9.90 25.08
C SER A 7 27.98 9.93 24.50
N ILE A 8 27.02 10.43 25.28
CA ILE A 8 25.61 10.61 24.89
C ILE A 8 25.46 11.53 23.66
N ALA A 9 26.43 12.43 23.42
CA ALA A 9 26.40 13.35 22.28
C ALA A 9 26.62 12.67 20.91
N ASP A 10 27.30 11.51 20.87
CA ASP A 10 27.54 10.79 19.60
C ASP A 10 26.33 9.96 19.17
N VAL A 11 25.41 9.66 20.10
CA VAL A 11 24.20 8.86 19.85
C VAL A 11 23.08 9.73 19.26
N ASP A 12 22.93 10.98 19.71
CA ASP A 12 21.94 11.93 19.16
C ASP A 12 22.24 12.36 17.71
N MET A 13 23.53 12.44 17.36
CA MET A 13 23.95 12.81 16.00
C MET A 13 23.70 11.69 14.97
N LEU A 14 23.79 10.41 15.39
CA LEU A 14 23.47 9.26 14.55
C LEU A 14 21.95 9.02 14.44
N ALA A 15 21.18 9.21 15.52
CA ALA A 15 19.72 9.12 15.48
C ALA A 15 19.08 10.22 14.59
N THR A 16 19.65 11.42 14.61
CA THR A 16 19.19 12.54 13.74
C THR A 16 19.58 12.31 12.27
N SER A 17 20.67 11.59 11.99
CA SER A 17 21.09 11.26 10.61
C SER A 17 20.31 10.08 10.02
N LEU A 18 19.86 9.12 10.83
CA LEU A 18 19.08 7.96 10.37
C LEU A 18 17.60 8.29 10.16
N THR A 19 17.04 9.24 10.90
CA THR A 19 15.70 9.78 10.61
C THR A 19 15.68 10.59 9.30
N ARG A 20 16.84 11.15 8.90
CA ARG A 20 17.05 11.83 7.61
C ARG A 20 17.30 10.90 6.42
N LEU A 21 17.49 9.60 6.63
CA LEU A 21 17.61 8.62 5.54
C LEU A 21 16.27 7.95 5.18
N SER A 22 15.22 8.20 5.97
CA SER A 22 13.83 7.78 5.71
C SER A 22 12.95 8.92 5.17
N VAL A 23 13.49 10.13 5.06
CA VAL A 23 12.85 11.30 4.46
C VAL A 23 13.84 11.77 3.41
N GLY A 24 13.53 11.56 2.14
CA GLY A 24 14.39 12.00 1.05
C GLY A 24 14.50 13.52 1.09
N ASP A 25 15.71 14.05 1.14
CA ASP A 25 15.97 15.45 0.79
C ASP A 25 17.28 15.62 0.04
N LEU A 26 17.11 16.12 -1.18
CA LEU A 26 18.08 16.88 -1.96
C LEU A 26 18.06 18.32 -1.39
N GLU A 27 18.98 18.65 -0.49
CA GLU A 27 19.30 20.05 -0.22
C GLU A 27 20.82 20.31 -0.29
N CYS A 28 21.20 21.06 -1.31
CA CYS A 28 22.50 21.69 -1.51
C CYS A 28 22.85 22.62 -0.34
N LYS A 29 23.87 22.25 0.44
CA LYS A 29 24.60 23.21 1.28
C LYS A 29 25.57 24.04 0.42
N ILE A 30 25.19 25.27 0.11
CA ILE A 30 26.17 26.35 -0.14
C ILE A 30 26.39 27.02 1.22
N ARG A 31 27.60 26.86 1.77
CA ARG A 31 28.08 27.64 2.91
C ARG A 31 29.20 28.56 2.46
N ASP A 32 29.13 29.76 2.99
CA ASP A 32 29.99 30.92 2.79
C ASP A 32 31.50 30.61 2.84
N THR A 33 32.23 31.15 1.87
CA THR A 33 33.65 31.51 2.03
C THR A 33 33.89 32.90 1.45
N PRO A 34 34.72 33.73 2.11
CA PRO A 34 34.91 35.14 1.74
C PRO A 34 35.83 35.24 0.52
N GLY A 35 35.50 36.17 -0.38
CA GLY A 35 36.19 36.33 -1.66
C GLY A 35 37.60 36.90 -1.56
N PRO A 36 38.36 36.82 -2.68
CA PRO A 36 39.38 37.78 -3.01
C PRO A 36 39.04 38.57 -4.28
N GLN A 37 39.75 39.68 -4.39
CA GLN A 37 39.49 40.84 -5.23
C GLN A 37 39.64 40.58 -6.74
N SER A 38 38.89 41.39 -7.49
CA SER A 38 38.97 41.65 -8.93
C SER A 38 40.39 41.80 -9.50
N PRO A 39 40.55 41.52 -10.80
CA PRO A 39 40.88 42.64 -11.69
C PRO A 39 40.03 42.72 -12.96
N GLN A 40 39.86 43.96 -13.41
CA GLN A 40 39.21 44.41 -14.64
C GLN A 40 39.86 43.83 -15.91
N CYS A 41 39.05 43.57 -16.94
CA CYS A 41 39.43 43.77 -18.34
C CYS A 41 38.21 43.83 -19.28
N THR A 42 38.40 44.56 -20.37
CA THR A 42 37.49 45.29 -21.27
C THR A 42 36.65 44.45 -22.26
N PRO A 43 35.60 45.05 -22.89
CA PRO A 43 34.72 44.36 -23.84
C PRO A 43 35.32 44.33 -25.25
N THR A 44 35.08 43.24 -25.98
CA THR A 44 35.28 43.19 -27.44
C THR A 44 34.01 42.71 -28.13
N ASP A 45 33.60 43.52 -29.10
CA ASP A 45 32.54 43.30 -30.07
C ASP A 45 32.79 42.05 -30.92
N HIS A 46 31.73 41.29 -31.22
CA HIS A 46 31.62 40.59 -32.50
C HIS A 46 30.16 40.49 -32.93
N ALA A 47 29.83 41.31 -33.93
CA ALA A 47 28.65 41.17 -34.78
C ALA A 47 28.92 40.13 -35.87
N VAL A 48 27.99 39.20 -36.11
CA VAL A 48 27.87 38.45 -37.37
C VAL A 48 26.41 38.28 -37.73
N LYS A 49 26.17 38.49 -39.03
CA LYS A 49 24.92 38.56 -39.80
C LYS A 49 24.11 37.26 -39.79
N ALA A 50 22.78 37.40 -39.90
CA ALA A 50 21.92 36.39 -40.48
C ALA A 50 21.17 37.02 -41.67
N ASP A 51 21.49 36.52 -42.86
CA ASP A 51 20.88 36.91 -44.13
C ASP A 51 19.61 36.11 -44.42
N GLN A 52 18.78 36.79 -45.19
CA GLN A 52 17.49 36.54 -45.78
C GLN A 52 17.46 35.39 -46.80
N ILE A 53 16.46 34.51 -46.73
CA ILE A 53 16.03 33.65 -47.85
C ILE A 53 14.49 33.66 -47.95
N ARG A 54 13.99 34.45 -48.92
CA ARG A 54 12.77 34.17 -49.72
C ARG A 54 13.08 32.94 -50.58
N GLY A 55 12.21 31.96 -50.83
CA GLY A 55 10.79 32.04 -51.12
C GLY A 55 10.62 31.74 -52.61
N GLU A 56 10.13 30.55 -52.96
CA GLU A 56 9.58 30.18 -54.28
C GLU A 56 9.05 28.74 -54.23
N THR A 57 7.76 28.55 -54.46
CA THR A 57 7.21 27.30 -55.02
C THR A 57 5.88 27.61 -55.72
N GLU A 58 5.94 27.49 -57.04
CA GLU A 58 4.84 27.42 -58.02
C GLU A 58 3.92 26.23 -57.66
N GLY A 59 2.60 26.22 -57.84
CA GLY A 59 1.78 26.80 -58.90
C GLY A 59 1.45 25.74 -59.97
N VAL A 60 0.60 24.75 -59.69
CA VAL A 60 0.07 23.84 -60.73
C VAL A 60 -1.44 23.56 -60.55
N HIS A 61 -2.08 23.57 -61.72
CA HIS A 61 -3.50 23.67 -62.04
C HIS A 61 -4.42 22.51 -61.63
N LEU A 62 -5.64 22.90 -61.25
CA LEU A 62 -6.89 22.15 -61.39
C LEU A 62 -7.22 21.87 -62.86
N ASN A 63 -7.72 20.67 -63.16
CA ASN A 63 -8.75 20.49 -64.19
C ASN A 63 -9.61 19.24 -63.98
N SER A 64 -10.91 19.45 -64.16
CA SER A 64 -12.01 18.51 -63.99
C SER A 64 -12.28 17.73 -65.28
N ILE A 65 -12.68 16.45 -65.18
CA ILE A 65 -13.48 15.77 -66.22
C ILE A 65 -14.48 14.81 -65.55
N ARG A 66 -15.79 15.10 -65.71
CA ARG A 66 -16.93 14.18 -65.56
C ARG A 66 -17.07 13.32 -66.82
N SER A 67 -17.54 12.08 -66.70
CA SER A 67 -18.45 11.35 -67.64
C SER A 67 -18.64 9.86 -67.27
N PRO A 68 -19.66 9.13 -67.77
CA PRO A 68 -20.57 8.36 -66.91
C PRO A 68 -20.65 6.84 -67.17
N SER A 69 -21.28 6.15 -66.21
CA SER A 69 -22.10 4.92 -66.27
C SER A 69 -21.87 3.90 -67.41
N ILE A 70 -21.45 2.67 -67.06
CA ILE A 70 -21.90 1.44 -67.73
C ILE A 70 -22.15 0.34 -66.69
N ARG A 71 -23.40 -0.17 -66.69
CA ARG A 71 -23.86 -1.37 -66.00
C ARG A 71 -23.17 -2.61 -66.58
N SER A 72 -22.67 -3.48 -65.71
CA SER A 72 -22.53 -4.91 -65.99
C SER A 72 -23.03 -5.70 -64.78
N ARG A 73 -24.21 -6.31 -64.96
CA ARG A 73 -24.73 -7.38 -64.10
C ARG A 73 -23.87 -8.61 -64.34
N THR A 74 -23.01 -8.96 -63.39
CA THR A 74 -22.49 -10.32 -63.25
C THR A 74 -23.11 -10.92 -62.00
N SER A 75 -24.08 -11.80 -62.20
CA SER A 75 -24.63 -12.69 -61.19
C SER A 75 -23.57 -13.72 -60.80
N SER A 76 -22.64 -13.33 -59.94
CA SER A 76 -21.81 -14.25 -59.18
C SER A 76 -22.56 -14.61 -57.91
N ILE A 77 -22.79 -15.91 -57.73
CA ILE A 77 -23.26 -16.53 -56.49
C ILE A 77 -22.14 -16.30 -55.46
N SER A 78 -22.14 -15.13 -54.84
CA SER A 78 -21.40 -14.88 -53.62
C SER A 78 -22.19 -15.58 -52.52
N SER A 79 -21.63 -16.68 -52.05
CA SER A 79 -21.91 -17.21 -50.71
C SER A 79 -21.68 -16.07 -49.72
N GLU A 80 -22.71 -15.27 -49.50
CA GLU A 80 -22.90 -14.45 -48.30
C GLU A 80 -22.97 -15.45 -47.13
N ALA A 81 -21.79 -15.93 -46.71
CA ALA A 81 -21.59 -16.25 -45.32
C ALA A 81 -21.89 -14.92 -44.62
N SER A 82 -23.14 -14.78 -44.18
CA SER A 82 -23.55 -13.77 -43.23
C SER A 82 -22.55 -13.89 -42.09
N PHE A 83 -21.53 -13.03 -42.11
CA PHE A 83 -20.77 -12.69 -40.92
C PHE A 83 -21.85 -12.18 -39.98
N SER A 84 -22.41 -13.11 -39.20
CA SER A 84 -23.15 -12.79 -38.00
C SER A 84 -22.25 -11.80 -37.30
N GLU A 85 -22.65 -10.52 -37.30
CA GLU A 85 -21.98 -9.45 -36.59
C GLU A 85 -21.47 -10.06 -35.30
N GLY A 86 -20.15 -10.18 -35.20
CA GLY A 86 -19.48 -10.82 -34.08
C GLY A 86 -19.67 -9.91 -32.89
N ARG A 87 -20.90 -9.85 -32.37
CA ARG A 87 -21.25 -9.13 -31.17
C ARG A 87 -20.33 -9.71 -30.12
N CYS A 88 -19.45 -8.85 -29.61
CA CYS A 88 -18.51 -9.21 -28.57
C CYS A 88 -19.31 -9.86 -27.45
N LEU A 89 -19.12 -11.17 -27.21
CA LEU A 89 -19.88 -11.94 -26.21
C LEU A 89 -19.81 -11.27 -24.83
N ILE A 90 -18.72 -10.53 -24.58
CA ILE A 90 -18.50 -9.75 -23.37
C ILE A 90 -19.55 -8.64 -23.20
N SER A 91 -19.96 -7.97 -24.28
CA SER A 91 -21.02 -6.95 -24.23
C SER A 91 -22.41 -7.51 -23.90
N SER A 92 -22.58 -8.83 -23.99
CA SER A 92 -23.82 -9.52 -23.62
C SER A 92 -23.82 -10.05 -22.19
N LEU A 93 -22.72 -9.90 -21.44
CA LEU A 93 -22.67 -10.31 -20.05
C LEU A 93 -23.57 -9.42 -19.19
N PRO A 94 -24.35 -10.00 -18.26
CA PRO A 94 -25.00 -9.24 -17.19
C PRO A 94 -23.98 -8.40 -16.41
N PHE A 95 -24.42 -7.21 -15.98
CA PHE A 95 -23.59 -6.26 -15.23
C PHE A 95 -22.93 -6.93 -14.02
N GLU A 96 -23.65 -7.77 -13.30
CA GLU A 96 -23.18 -8.45 -12.09
C GLU A 96 -22.04 -9.43 -12.39
N LEU A 97 -22.13 -10.17 -13.51
CA LEU A 97 -21.08 -11.11 -13.90
C LEU A 97 -19.84 -10.37 -14.38
N LEU A 98 -20.01 -9.29 -15.14
CA LEU A 98 -18.89 -8.46 -15.56
C LEU A 98 -18.19 -7.82 -14.35
N HIS A 99 -18.96 -7.32 -13.38
CA HIS A 99 -18.42 -6.80 -12.12
C HIS A 99 -17.59 -7.84 -11.37
N LEU A 100 -18.11 -9.05 -11.18
CA LEU A 100 -17.37 -10.14 -10.51
C LEU A 100 -16.09 -10.53 -11.27
N ILE A 101 -16.12 -10.56 -12.60
CA ILE A 101 -14.94 -10.87 -13.42
C ILE A 101 -13.87 -9.79 -13.24
N LEU A 102 -14.25 -8.52 -13.36
CA LEU A 102 -13.31 -7.40 -13.24
C LEU A 102 -12.77 -7.27 -11.81
N GLU A 103 -13.62 -7.46 -10.79
CA GLU A 103 -13.21 -7.50 -9.38
C GLU A 103 -12.22 -8.64 -9.12
N TYR A 104 -12.48 -9.85 -9.64
CA TYR A 104 -11.57 -10.99 -9.50
C TYR A 104 -10.25 -10.79 -10.27
N ALA A 105 -10.27 -10.06 -11.39
CA ALA A 105 -9.08 -9.72 -12.16
C ALA A 105 -8.21 -8.65 -11.47
N THR A 106 -8.72 -7.99 -10.43
CA THR A 106 -7.99 -7.01 -9.62
C THR A 106 -7.56 -7.61 -8.29
N PRO A 107 -6.32 -7.39 -7.84
CA PRO A 107 -5.91 -7.78 -6.49
C PRO A 107 -6.80 -7.10 -5.44
N PRO A 108 -7.22 -7.82 -4.39
CA PRO A 108 -7.81 -7.19 -3.22
C PRO A 108 -6.91 -6.07 -2.67
N ASN A 109 -7.50 -4.93 -2.30
CA ASN A 109 -6.76 -3.76 -1.81
C ASN A 109 -5.83 -4.05 -0.64
N LEU A 110 -6.12 -5.10 0.14
CA LEU A 110 -5.25 -5.52 1.24
C LEU A 110 -3.85 -5.96 0.80
N PHE A 111 -3.66 -6.36 -0.47
CA PHE A 111 -2.35 -6.70 -1.01
C PHE A 111 -1.66 -5.52 -1.69
N LEU A 112 -2.31 -4.35 -1.72
CA LEU A 112 -1.88 -3.20 -2.46
C LEU A 112 -1.34 -2.14 -1.50
N ASP A 113 -0.02 -2.02 -1.48
CA ASP A 113 0.65 -0.93 -0.79
C ASP A 113 0.61 0.34 -1.65
N ALA A 114 -0.20 1.30 -1.22
CA ALA A 114 -0.35 2.58 -1.91
C ALA A 114 0.77 3.58 -1.60
N SER A 115 1.77 3.22 -0.80
CA SER A 115 2.90 4.10 -0.49
C SER A 115 3.62 4.58 -1.75
N ILE A 116 3.96 5.87 -1.82
CA ILE A 116 4.73 6.46 -2.92
C ILE A 116 6.08 5.77 -3.10
N CYS A 117 6.68 5.30 -2.01
CA CYS A 117 8.02 4.69 -1.99
C CYS A 117 8.13 3.40 -2.83
N ARG A 118 7.01 2.80 -3.23
CA ARG A 118 7.00 1.59 -4.09
C ARG A 118 7.16 1.89 -5.57
N GLY A 119 7.09 3.16 -5.98
CA GLY A 119 7.31 3.59 -7.35
C GLY A 119 6.20 3.20 -8.35
N PRO A 120 6.43 3.48 -9.64
CA PRO A 120 5.43 3.31 -10.72
C PRO A 120 5.19 1.85 -11.12
N SER A 121 6.12 0.95 -10.79
CA SER A 121 6.03 -0.50 -11.06
C SER A 121 5.42 -1.29 -9.90
N SER A 122 5.02 -0.62 -8.82
CA SER A 122 4.31 -1.28 -7.70
C SER A 122 3.02 -1.97 -8.13
N ALA A 123 2.64 -3.04 -7.41
CA ALA A 123 1.38 -3.74 -7.61
C ALA A 123 0.18 -2.77 -7.60
N TRP A 124 0.21 -1.76 -6.73
CA TRP A 124 -0.80 -0.72 -6.67
C TRP A 124 -0.89 0.09 -7.97
N SER A 125 0.24 0.62 -8.45
CA SER A 125 0.28 1.40 -9.69
C SER A 125 -0.15 0.57 -10.91
N GLN A 126 0.25 -0.71 -10.98
CA GLN A 126 -0.19 -1.63 -12.02
C GLN A 126 -1.71 -1.87 -11.98
N THR A 127 -2.25 -2.11 -10.79
CA THR A 127 -3.70 -2.30 -10.58
C THR A 127 -4.49 -1.05 -10.95
N LEU A 128 -4.00 0.14 -10.58
CA LEU A 128 -4.65 1.39 -10.94
C LEU A 128 -4.65 1.60 -12.47
N ARG A 129 -3.57 1.27 -13.18
CA ARG A 129 -3.54 1.30 -14.65
C ARG A 129 -4.54 0.32 -15.25
N GLN A 130 -4.68 -0.87 -14.67
CA GLN A 130 -5.67 -1.87 -15.09
C GLN A 130 -7.11 -1.38 -14.87
N LEU A 131 -7.41 -0.78 -13.71
CA LEU A 131 -8.73 -0.17 -13.45
C LEU A 131 -9.05 0.97 -14.42
N LYS A 132 -8.04 1.81 -14.73
CA LYS A 132 -8.17 2.86 -15.74
C LYS A 132 -8.37 2.29 -17.15
N SER A 133 -7.74 1.18 -17.50
CA SER A 133 -7.96 0.58 -18.82
C SER A 133 -9.35 -0.02 -18.95
N PHE A 134 -9.94 -0.56 -17.86
CA PHE A 134 -11.32 -1.05 -17.88
C PHE A 134 -12.32 0.01 -18.32
N VAL A 135 -12.19 1.24 -17.84
CA VAL A 135 -13.11 2.33 -18.20
C VAL A 135 -12.98 2.78 -19.65
N LEU A 136 -11.90 2.41 -20.35
CA LEU A 136 -11.65 2.79 -21.73
C LEU A 136 -12.10 1.75 -22.77
N VAL A 137 -12.53 0.56 -22.35
CA VAL A 137 -12.85 -0.55 -23.29
C VAL A 137 -14.15 -0.31 -24.07
N CYS A 138 -15.26 -0.14 -23.36
CA CYS A 138 -16.59 0.11 -23.95
C CYS A 138 -17.53 0.69 -22.88
N ARG A 139 -18.72 1.15 -23.27
CA ARG A 139 -19.69 1.75 -22.34
C ARG A 139 -20.09 0.82 -21.18
N THR A 140 -20.35 -0.46 -21.45
CA THR A 140 -20.72 -1.44 -20.40
C THR A 140 -19.58 -1.64 -19.40
N TRP A 141 -18.34 -1.67 -19.88
CA TRP A 141 -17.16 -1.76 -19.02
C TRP A 141 -16.90 -0.46 -18.27
N TRP A 142 -17.21 0.69 -18.87
CA TRP A 142 -17.16 1.98 -18.20
C TRP A 142 -18.08 2.01 -16.98
N ASP A 143 -19.33 1.56 -17.11
CA ASP A 143 -20.31 1.55 -15.99
C ASP A 143 -19.84 0.70 -14.80
N VAL A 144 -19.19 -0.44 -15.07
CA VAL A 144 -18.63 -1.32 -14.03
C VAL A 144 -17.29 -0.79 -13.51
N GLY A 145 -16.40 -0.42 -14.43
CA GLY A 145 -15.05 0.03 -14.14
C GLY A 145 -15.01 1.33 -13.36
N ILE A 146 -15.94 2.26 -13.60
CA ILE A 146 -16.02 3.51 -12.84
C ILE A 146 -16.39 3.24 -11.38
N ASN A 147 -17.26 2.24 -11.13
CA ASN A 147 -17.58 1.80 -9.79
C ASN A 147 -16.35 1.23 -9.09
N LEU A 148 -15.60 0.34 -9.73
CA LEU A 148 -14.38 -0.24 -9.17
C LEU A 148 -13.30 0.84 -8.92
N LEU A 149 -13.12 1.77 -9.86
CA LEU A 149 -12.11 2.83 -9.79
C LEU A 149 -12.38 3.83 -8.65
N TYR A 150 -13.64 4.22 -8.43
CA TYR A 150 -14.01 5.21 -7.40
C TYR A 150 -14.47 4.60 -6.08
N CYS A 151 -14.72 3.28 -6.00
CA CYS A 151 -15.10 2.64 -4.73
C CYS A 151 -14.03 2.84 -3.64
N HIS A 152 -12.75 2.88 -4.04
CA HIS A 152 -11.61 3.06 -3.14
C HIS A 152 -10.72 4.21 -3.64
N VAL A 153 -10.94 5.40 -3.10
CA VAL A 153 -10.18 6.59 -3.45
C VAL A 153 -8.97 6.73 -2.52
N ILE A 154 -7.78 6.80 -3.12
CA ILE A 154 -6.52 6.99 -2.39
C ILE A 154 -5.83 8.27 -2.86
N ILE A 155 -5.58 9.18 -1.92
CA ILE A 155 -4.85 10.43 -2.11
C ILE A 155 -3.40 10.23 -1.64
N ARG A 156 -2.49 10.08 -2.59
CA ARG A 156 -1.04 9.92 -2.39
C ARG A 156 -0.29 11.25 -2.48
N ARG A 157 -0.82 12.19 -3.26
CA ARG A 157 -0.23 13.51 -3.48
C ARG A 157 -1.29 14.58 -3.25
N ILE A 158 -0.89 15.71 -2.69
CA ILE A 158 -1.80 16.79 -2.36
C ILE A 158 -2.57 17.34 -3.57
N GLY A 159 -1.95 17.35 -4.76
CA GLY A 159 -2.59 17.75 -6.02
C GLY A 159 -3.72 16.82 -6.48
N GLN A 160 -3.89 15.64 -5.88
CA GLN A 160 -5.02 14.76 -6.23
C GLN A 160 -6.33 15.20 -5.55
N LEU A 161 -6.28 15.97 -4.46
CA LEU A 161 -7.47 16.51 -3.81
C LEU A 161 -8.28 17.44 -4.74
N PRO A 162 -7.69 18.49 -5.35
CA PRO A 162 -8.43 19.35 -6.26
C PRO A 162 -8.90 18.61 -7.51
N ALA A 163 -8.12 17.69 -8.07
CA ALA A 163 -8.54 16.87 -9.20
C ALA A 163 -9.76 15.99 -8.87
N LEU A 164 -9.77 15.38 -7.68
CA LEU A 164 -10.93 14.64 -7.18
C LEU A 164 -12.13 15.57 -6.97
N LEU A 165 -11.93 16.73 -6.35
CA LEU A 165 -13.00 17.69 -6.12
C LEU A 165 -13.65 18.13 -7.44
N ARG A 166 -12.86 18.52 -8.45
CA ARG A 166 -13.38 18.85 -9.79
C ARG A 166 -14.16 17.69 -10.41
N SER A 167 -13.68 16.45 -10.21
CA SER A 167 -14.39 15.26 -10.69
C SER A 167 -15.74 15.04 -9.99
N LEU A 168 -15.80 15.28 -8.68
CA LEU A 168 -17.04 15.18 -7.88
C LEU A 168 -18.03 16.30 -8.22
N GLU A 169 -17.55 17.52 -8.45
CA GLU A 169 -18.37 18.65 -8.88
C GLU A 169 -18.96 18.43 -10.28
N ALA A 170 -18.13 17.94 -11.22
CA ALA A 170 -18.58 17.59 -12.56
C ALA A 170 -19.56 16.40 -12.57
N ASN A 171 -19.40 15.45 -11.64
CA ASN A 171 -20.28 14.30 -11.51
C ASN A 171 -20.53 13.91 -10.04
N PRO A 172 -21.54 14.52 -9.39
CA PRO A 172 -21.85 14.27 -7.98
C PRO A 172 -22.22 12.81 -7.66
N LYS A 173 -22.61 12.01 -8.67
CA LYS A 173 -22.91 10.59 -8.48
C LYS A 173 -21.69 9.80 -8.04
N LEU A 174 -20.47 10.24 -8.42
CA LEU A 174 -19.23 9.60 -8.00
C LEU A 174 -19.10 9.58 -6.47
N GLY A 175 -19.57 10.63 -5.78
CA GLY A 175 -19.54 10.69 -4.32
C GLY A 175 -20.36 9.60 -3.62
N SER A 176 -21.40 9.08 -4.29
CA SER A 176 -22.20 7.95 -3.78
C SER A 176 -21.54 6.58 -3.98
N ILE A 177 -20.54 6.49 -4.87
CA ILE A 177 -19.78 5.28 -5.17
C ILE A 177 -18.64 5.09 -4.17
N VAL A 178 -18.06 6.19 -3.69
CA VAL A 178 -16.92 6.16 -2.75
C VAL A 178 -17.32 5.45 -1.45
N ARG A 179 -16.66 4.32 -1.17
CA ARG A 179 -16.84 3.55 0.08
C ARG A 179 -15.66 3.71 1.02
N THR A 180 -14.47 3.89 0.47
CA THR A 180 -13.23 4.10 1.19
C THR A 180 -12.54 5.36 0.70
N LEU A 181 -12.21 6.27 1.62
CA LEU A 181 -11.30 7.37 1.38
C LEU A 181 -10.03 7.15 2.20
N GLN A 182 -8.90 7.05 1.53
CA GLN A 182 -7.58 6.97 2.15
C GLN A 182 -6.77 8.20 1.79
N ILE A 183 -6.26 8.87 2.81
CA ILE A 183 -5.34 9.99 2.68
C ILE A 183 -3.97 9.49 3.15
N ASP A 184 -3.04 9.31 2.22
CA ASP A 184 -1.70 8.78 2.45
C ASP A 184 -0.69 9.65 1.70
N CYS A 185 -0.63 10.92 2.10
CA CYS A 185 0.18 11.92 1.43
C CYS A 185 0.95 12.79 2.41
N PHE A 186 2.07 13.33 1.97
CA PHE A 186 2.75 14.42 2.68
C PHE A 186 2.08 15.76 2.32
N VAL A 187 1.80 16.58 3.34
CA VAL A 187 1.19 17.90 3.25
C VAL A 187 2.24 18.93 3.69
N PRO A 188 2.85 19.66 2.74
CA PRO A 188 3.83 20.69 3.08
C PRO A 188 3.19 21.83 3.89
N HIS A 189 3.96 22.49 4.75
CA HIS A 189 3.46 23.51 5.68
C HIS A 189 2.59 24.62 5.03
N GLY A 190 2.89 25.03 3.79
CA GLY A 190 2.13 26.06 3.08
C GLY A 190 0.74 25.63 2.59
N TYR A 191 0.40 24.34 2.64
CA TYR A 191 -0.77 23.79 1.97
C TYR A 191 -1.87 23.29 2.91
N HIS A 192 -1.71 23.42 4.23
CA HIS A 192 -2.71 22.93 5.19
C HIS A 192 -4.10 23.51 4.95
N LEU A 193 -4.21 24.80 4.63
CA LEU A 193 -5.52 25.43 4.37
C LEU A 193 -6.20 24.85 3.12
N ILE A 194 -5.44 24.61 2.05
CA ILE A 194 -5.95 24.00 0.82
C ILE A 194 -6.38 22.56 1.10
N PHE A 195 -5.55 21.82 1.85
CA PHE A 195 -5.80 20.45 2.26
C PHE A 195 -7.10 20.33 3.07
N GLU A 196 -7.24 21.12 4.14
CA GLU A 196 -8.45 21.13 4.98
C GLU A 196 -9.69 21.55 4.19
N TYR A 197 -9.59 22.60 3.37
CA TYR A 197 -10.71 23.08 2.59
C TYR A 197 -11.17 22.03 1.56
N ALA A 198 -10.25 21.47 0.78
CA ALA A 198 -10.59 20.48 -0.23
C ALA A 198 -11.18 19.21 0.42
N LEU A 199 -10.60 18.74 1.52
CA LEU A 199 -11.16 17.60 2.27
C LEU A 199 -12.56 17.90 2.79
N ALA A 200 -12.82 19.09 3.31
CA ALA A 200 -14.15 19.49 3.75
C ALA A 200 -15.19 19.38 2.63
N GLN A 201 -14.87 19.83 1.42
CA GLN A 201 -15.76 19.73 0.25
C GLN A 201 -15.94 18.28 -0.22
N ILE A 202 -14.85 17.51 -0.24
CA ILE A 202 -14.86 16.09 -0.60
C ILE A 202 -15.74 15.30 0.38
N TRP A 203 -15.60 15.54 1.69
CA TRP A 203 -16.43 14.91 2.72
C TRP A 203 -17.91 15.26 2.59
N ALA A 204 -18.23 16.52 2.25
CA ALA A 204 -19.61 16.93 2.02
C ALA A 204 -20.26 16.21 0.82
N SER A 205 -19.45 15.72 -0.13
CA SER A 205 -19.91 14.99 -1.31
C SER A 205 -20.18 13.50 -1.04
N PHE A 206 -19.74 12.97 0.10
CA PHE A 206 -19.79 11.55 0.40
C PHE A 206 -20.92 11.22 1.39
N ILE A 207 -21.89 10.42 0.92
CA ILE A 207 -23.09 10.07 1.70
C ILE A 207 -22.92 8.74 2.45
N HIS A 208 -21.99 7.89 2.00
CA HIS A 208 -21.87 6.49 2.43
C HIS A 208 -20.44 6.07 2.80
N ASN A 209 -19.63 6.97 3.36
CA ASN A 209 -18.26 6.64 3.77
C ASN A 209 -18.26 5.54 4.84
N THR A 210 -17.97 4.32 4.41
CA THR A 210 -17.88 3.18 5.32
C THR A 210 -16.50 3.08 5.97
N ARG A 211 -15.44 3.47 5.25
CA ARG A 211 -14.07 3.38 5.71
C ARG A 211 -13.29 4.67 5.48
N LEU A 212 -12.61 5.14 6.51
CA LEU A 212 -11.76 6.33 6.46
C LEU A 212 -10.36 5.98 6.94
N ILE A 213 -9.35 6.29 6.14
CA ILE A 213 -7.93 6.05 6.45
C ILE A 213 -7.19 7.38 6.40
N LEU A 214 -6.60 7.79 7.52
CA LEU A 214 -5.93 9.08 7.70
C LEU A 214 -4.46 8.84 8.05
N ASN A 215 -3.62 8.76 7.02
CA ASN A 215 -2.19 8.48 7.08
C ASN A 215 -1.37 9.63 6.47
N HIS A 216 -1.79 10.88 6.67
CA HIS A 216 -1.06 12.02 6.11
C HIS A 216 0.07 12.45 7.03
N GLN A 217 1.15 12.92 6.43
CA GLN A 217 2.31 13.44 7.13
C GLN A 217 2.47 14.92 6.85
N THR A 218 3.14 15.61 7.77
CA THR A 218 3.26 17.07 7.79
C THR A 218 4.64 17.44 8.35
N ASP A 219 5.17 18.61 7.98
CA ASP A 219 6.47 19.08 8.50
C ASP A 219 6.46 19.34 10.00
N ASP A 220 5.36 19.90 10.49
CA ASP A 220 5.20 20.17 11.90
C ASP A 220 4.79 18.88 12.64
N ARG A 221 5.21 18.77 13.90
CA ARG A 221 5.05 17.55 14.72
C ARG A 221 3.74 17.56 15.51
N ASP A 222 3.06 18.70 15.56
CA ASP A 222 1.90 18.95 16.42
C ASP A 222 0.61 19.16 15.61
N HIS A 223 0.46 18.50 14.46
CA HIS A 223 -0.79 18.64 13.68
C HIS A 223 -1.95 17.90 14.30
N GLU A 224 -3.06 18.62 14.38
CA GLU A 224 -4.38 18.07 14.61
C GLU A 224 -4.84 17.26 13.40
N LEU A 225 -5.79 16.34 13.61
CA LEU A 225 -6.49 15.76 12.47
C LEU A 225 -7.17 16.86 11.67
N PRO A 226 -7.24 16.72 10.34
CA PRO A 226 -8.08 17.59 9.55
C PRO A 226 -9.50 17.47 10.08
N LYS A 227 -10.23 18.58 10.12
CA LYS A 227 -11.55 18.67 10.75
C LYS A 227 -12.58 17.82 10.01
N VAL A 228 -12.67 16.55 10.36
CA VAL A 228 -13.64 15.62 9.79
C VAL A 228 -15.03 15.99 10.34
N PRO A 229 -16.05 16.22 9.48
CA PRO A 229 -17.39 16.51 9.95
C PRO A 229 -17.95 15.38 10.83
N ASP A 230 -18.62 15.75 11.91
CA ASP A 230 -19.26 14.81 12.85
C ASP A 230 -20.18 13.80 12.14
N ALA A 231 -20.86 14.22 11.07
CA ALA A 231 -21.71 13.34 10.26
C ALA A 231 -20.90 12.22 9.58
N VAL A 232 -19.69 12.51 9.10
CA VAL A 232 -18.80 11.52 8.49
C VAL A 232 -18.28 10.58 9.57
N LEU A 233 -17.76 11.11 10.69
CA LEU A 233 -17.24 10.29 11.79
C LEU A 233 -18.31 9.38 12.40
N SER A 234 -19.53 9.88 12.61
CA SER A 234 -20.64 9.08 13.15
C SER A 234 -21.11 7.96 12.23
N SER A 235 -20.95 8.12 10.90
CA SER A 235 -21.27 7.10 9.90
C SER A 235 -20.10 6.13 9.61
N THR A 236 -18.88 6.47 10.03
CA THR A 236 -17.68 5.67 9.74
C THR A 236 -17.71 4.34 10.52
N ILE A 237 -17.53 3.24 9.79
CA ILE A 237 -17.56 1.87 10.34
C ILE A 237 -16.14 1.35 10.60
N ASP A 238 -15.19 1.70 9.72
CA ASP A 238 -13.77 1.34 9.84
C ASP A 238 -12.93 2.62 9.77
N LEU A 239 -12.23 2.94 10.86
CA LEU A 239 -11.36 4.11 10.96
C LEU A 239 -9.92 3.65 11.17
N GLU A 240 -9.03 4.11 10.29
CA GLU A 240 -7.60 3.90 10.39
C GLU A 240 -6.90 5.25 10.52
N ILE A 241 -6.07 5.37 11.55
CA ILE A 241 -5.29 6.57 11.82
C ILE A 241 -3.83 6.16 11.79
N GLY A 242 -3.12 6.69 10.81
CA GLY A 242 -1.73 6.39 10.52
C GLY A 242 -0.74 7.09 11.44
N PRO A 243 0.55 6.88 11.17
CA PRO A 243 1.62 7.53 11.93
C PRO A 243 1.60 9.04 11.68
N GLY A 244 2.10 9.81 12.64
CA GLY A 244 2.20 11.27 12.56
C GLY A 244 1.13 12.02 13.34
N HIS A 245 0.09 11.34 13.85
CA HIS A 245 -0.95 11.96 14.65
C HIS A 245 -0.73 11.80 16.15
N ARG A 246 -0.93 12.90 16.91
CA ARG A 246 -0.88 12.87 18.38
C ARG A 246 -2.20 12.40 18.97
N LEU A 247 -2.15 11.26 19.65
CA LEU A 247 -3.30 10.62 20.29
C LEU A 247 -4.23 11.55 21.09
N PRO A 248 -3.73 12.43 21.97
CA PRO A 248 -4.58 13.34 22.73
C PRO A 248 -5.54 14.16 21.87
N LEU A 249 -5.07 14.60 20.70
CA LEU A 249 -5.85 15.39 19.75
C LEU A 249 -6.87 14.55 18.99
N LEU A 250 -6.66 13.23 18.91
CA LEU A 250 -7.56 12.29 18.23
C LEU A 250 -8.80 11.96 19.06
N PHE A 251 -8.68 11.97 20.38
CA PHE A 251 -9.73 11.40 21.22
C PHE A 251 -11.04 12.18 21.16
N SER A 252 -10.98 13.50 20.96
CA SER A 252 -12.18 14.34 20.76
C SER A 252 -12.99 13.88 19.54
N SER A 253 -12.31 13.58 18.43
CA SER A 253 -12.92 13.04 17.22
C SER A 253 -13.43 11.61 17.42
N LEU A 254 -12.69 10.77 18.13
CA LEU A 254 -13.09 9.38 18.39
C LEU A 254 -14.39 9.26 19.20
N VAL A 255 -14.70 10.23 20.06
CA VAL A 255 -15.98 10.28 20.80
C VAL A 255 -17.19 10.38 19.85
N GLN A 256 -17.00 10.94 18.66
CA GLN A 256 -18.05 11.11 17.67
C GLN A 256 -18.31 9.84 16.82
N CYS A 257 -17.38 8.88 16.84
CA CYS A 257 -17.43 7.65 16.04
C CYS A 257 -18.42 6.61 16.64
N THR A 258 -19.71 6.93 16.60
CA THR A 258 -20.77 6.13 17.25
C THR A 258 -21.07 4.80 16.56
N SER A 259 -20.76 4.65 15.27
CA SER A 259 -21.00 3.42 14.48
C SER A 259 -19.75 2.56 14.29
N LEU A 260 -18.65 2.90 14.96
CA LEU A 260 -17.35 2.30 14.71
C LEU A 260 -17.32 0.82 15.09
N VAL A 261 -16.94 -0.03 14.13
CA VAL A 261 -16.79 -1.49 14.28
C VAL A 261 -15.32 -1.88 14.29
N CYS A 262 -14.48 -1.20 13.49
CA CYS A 262 -13.05 -1.44 13.39
C CYS A 262 -12.29 -0.12 13.61
N LEU A 263 -11.28 -0.17 14.48
CA LEU A 263 -10.40 0.96 14.77
C LEU A 263 -8.96 0.50 14.65
N THR A 264 -8.20 1.14 13.77
CA THR A 264 -6.76 0.95 13.62
C THR A 264 -6.06 2.25 14.01
N ILE A 265 -5.10 2.18 14.93
CA ILE A 265 -4.33 3.35 15.36
C ILE A 265 -2.85 3.03 15.33
N ASN A 266 -2.08 3.88 14.67
CA ASN A 266 -0.63 3.84 14.67
C ASN A 266 -0.09 4.96 15.57
N PHE A 267 0.51 4.56 16.68
CA PHE A 267 1.01 5.43 17.73
C PHE A 267 2.46 5.81 17.48
N GLN A 268 2.71 7.12 17.58
CA GLN A 268 4.05 7.67 17.68
C GLN A 268 4.13 8.60 18.90
N GLY A 269 5.09 8.34 19.78
CA GLY A 269 5.38 9.17 20.95
C GLY A 269 4.63 8.78 22.23
N SER A 270 4.95 9.49 23.32
CA SER A 270 4.34 9.27 24.65
C SER A 270 3.04 10.07 24.83
N VAL A 271 2.12 9.50 25.61
CA VAL A 271 0.85 10.15 25.99
C VAL A 271 0.83 10.33 27.50
N GLY A 272 0.54 11.55 27.97
CA GLY A 272 0.27 11.80 29.38
C GLY A 272 -0.98 11.05 29.83
N SER A 273 -0.96 10.46 31.03
CA SER A 273 -2.10 9.68 31.56
C SER A 273 -3.41 10.47 31.64
N ASP A 274 -3.30 11.78 31.80
CA ASP A 274 -4.42 12.62 32.24
C ASP A 274 -5.25 13.16 31.07
N ASP A 275 -4.80 12.94 29.83
CA ASP A 275 -5.39 13.56 28.62
C ASP A 275 -6.33 12.65 27.83
N ILE A 276 -6.47 11.38 28.24
CA ILE A 276 -7.34 10.45 27.53
C ILE A 276 -8.79 10.58 28.09
N PRO A 277 -9.80 10.87 27.25
CA PRO A 277 -11.18 10.98 27.69
C PRO A 277 -11.83 9.60 27.83
N ILE A 278 -12.95 9.56 28.55
CA ILE A 278 -13.80 8.37 28.62
C ILE A 278 -14.55 8.22 27.30
N ILE A 279 -14.31 7.11 26.59
CA ILE A 279 -14.92 6.83 25.28
C ILE A 279 -15.80 5.58 25.36
N GLN A 280 -16.99 5.64 24.76
CA GLN A 280 -17.95 4.55 24.72
C GLN A 280 -18.03 3.98 23.30
N PHE A 281 -17.39 2.83 23.09
CA PHE A 281 -17.38 2.13 21.81
C PHE A 281 -18.40 0.99 21.80
N ASN A 282 -19.67 1.33 21.63
CA ASN A 282 -20.77 0.36 21.75
C ASN A 282 -20.73 -0.76 20.71
N PHE A 283 -20.16 -0.49 19.53
CA PHE A 283 -20.14 -1.41 18.38
C PHE A 283 -18.75 -1.92 18.00
N LEU A 284 -17.69 -1.45 18.65
CA LEU A 284 -16.33 -1.80 18.27
C LEU A 284 -16.07 -3.29 18.52
N GLU A 285 -15.80 -4.01 17.44
CA GLU A 285 -15.49 -5.45 17.46
C GLU A 285 -14.00 -5.72 17.22
N GLU A 286 -13.31 -4.82 16.52
CA GLU A 286 -11.89 -4.94 16.15
C GLU A 286 -11.09 -3.72 16.57
N LEU A 287 -10.00 -3.95 17.31
CA LEU A 287 -9.02 -2.93 17.65
C LEU A 287 -7.63 -3.38 17.20
N HIS A 288 -7.00 -2.54 16.38
CA HIS A 288 -5.64 -2.72 15.89
C HIS A 288 -4.78 -1.56 16.36
N CYS A 289 -3.64 -1.89 16.94
CA CYS A 289 -2.71 -0.91 17.47
C CYS A 289 -1.31 -1.20 16.95
N THR A 290 -0.65 -0.19 16.42
CA THR A 290 0.77 -0.26 16.03
C THR A 290 1.52 0.75 16.86
N TRP A 291 2.64 0.34 17.49
CA TRP A 291 3.52 1.23 18.25
C TRP A 291 4.86 1.35 17.55
N ASN A 292 5.30 2.58 17.39
CA ASN A 292 6.66 2.92 17.00
C ASN A 292 7.32 3.73 18.12
N ASP A 293 7.88 3.03 19.10
CA ASP A 293 8.59 3.68 20.21
C ASP A 293 9.92 4.23 19.73
N ARG A 294 10.14 5.52 19.94
CA ARG A 294 11.50 6.07 19.82
C ARG A 294 12.29 5.69 21.07
N PRO A 295 13.58 5.34 20.95
CA PRO A 295 14.42 4.95 22.10
C PRO A 295 14.49 5.99 23.23
N THR A 296 14.17 7.26 22.92
CA THR A 296 14.32 8.41 23.82
C THR A 296 13.08 8.70 24.66
N ASP A 297 11.92 8.17 24.29
CA ASP A 297 10.67 8.52 24.95
C ASP A 297 10.44 7.57 26.13
N LEU A 298 10.01 8.12 27.27
CA LEU A 298 9.60 7.33 28.43
C LEU A 298 8.54 6.30 28.01
N PRO A 299 8.54 5.09 28.63
CA PRO A 299 7.76 3.97 28.14
C PRO A 299 6.28 4.31 27.95
N THR A 300 5.81 4.11 26.72
CA THR A 300 4.42 4.18 26.23
C THR A 300 3.45 3.22 26.93
N ALA A 301 3.96 2.41 27.85
CA ALA A 301 3.30 1.53 28.83
C ALA A 301 1.97 2.04 29.43
N ASN A 302 1.70 3.35 29.36
CA ASN A 302 0.50 3.94 29.92
C ASN A 302 -0.71 3.98 28.96
N VAL A 303 -0.54 3.88 27.64
CA VAL A 303 -1.67 4.06 26.71
C VAL A 303 -2.69 2.93 26.83
N LEU A 304 -2.25 1.67 26.70
CA LEU A 304 -3.14 0.51 26.85
C LEU A 304 -3.74 0.41 28.25
N SER A 305 -2.94 0.71 29.27
CA SER A 305 -3.41 0.79 30.66
C SER A 305 -4.50 1.84 30.84
N THR A 306 -4.35 3.00 30.21
CA THR A 306 -5.34 4.07 30.28
C THR A 306 -6.58 3.75 29.46
N MET A 307 -6.44 3.24 28.24
CA MET A 307 -7.55 2.71 27.44
C MET A 307 -8.35 1.67 28.22
N SER A 308 -7.70 0.75 28.93
CA SER A 308 -8.39 -0.27 29.74
C SER A 308 -9.29 0.29 30.85
N LYS A 309 -9.02 1.51 31.32
CA LYS A 309 -9.78 2.19 32.37
C LYS A 309 -10.88 3.08 31.81
N GLN A 310 -10.61 3.72 30.67
CA GLN A 310 -11.43 4.81 30.16
C GLN A 310 -12.28 4.43 28.95
N TRP A 311 -11.89 3.39 28.22
CA TRP A 311 -12.61 2.94 27.04
C TRP A 311 -13.51 1.77 27.38
N ASN A 312 -14.80 1.93 27.14
CA ASN A 312 -15.75 0.84 27.26
C ASN A 312 -15.99 0.22 25.87
N MET A 313 -15.50 -1.01 25.68
CA MET A 313 -15.63 -1.76 24.43
C MET A 313 -16.36 -3.09 24.68
N PRO A 314 -17.68 -3.07 24.95
CA PRO A 314 -18.41 -4.25 25.39
C PRO A 314 -18.49 -5.36 24.32
N ARG A 315 -18.25 -5.03 23.04
CA ARG A 315 -18.32 -5.94 21.90
C ARG A 315 -16.95 -6.32 21.31
N LEU A 316 -15.86 -5.93 21.96
CA LEU A 316 -14.52 -6.24 21.45
C LEU A 316 -14.30 -7.75 21.37
N LYS A 317 -13.99 -8.23 20.17
CA LYS A 317 -13.78 -9.65 19.84
C LYS A 317 -12.39 -9.91 19.31
N ARG A 318 -11.78 -8.93 18.64
CA ARG A 318 -10.49 -9.05 17.97
C ARG A 318 -9.57 -7.93 18.46
N PHE A 319 -8.43 -8.31 19.02
CA PHE A 319 -7.41 -7.36 19.43
C PHE A 319 -6.09 -7.71 18.78
N THR A 320 -5.42 -6.68 18.25
CA THR A 320 -4.19 -6.82 17.49
C THR A 320 -3.22 -5.74 17.91
N VAL A 321 -2.00 -6.14 18.24
CA VAL A 321 -0.89 -5.23 18.54
C VAL A 321 0.34 -5.58 17.71
N LEU A 322 0.91 -4.57 17.05
CA LEU A 322 2.27 -4.56 16.54
C LEU A 322 3.12 -3.62 17.39
N GLN A 323 4.20 -4.11 18.01
CA GLN A 323 5.22 -3.25 18.61
C GLN A 323 6.50 -3.31 17.78
N LEU A 324 6.90 -2.17 17.23
CA LEU A 324 8.16 -1.99 16.53
C LEU A 324 9.25 -1.63 17.54
N ILE A 325 10.26 -2.49 17.66
CA ILE A 325 11.32 -2.37 18.67
C ILE A 325 12.58 -1.79 18.01
N PRO A 326 13.11 -0.65 18.49
CA PRO A 326 14.40 -0.14 18.04
C PRO A 326 15.54 -1.09 18.45
N VAL A 327 16.47 -1.35 17.53
CA VAL A 327 17.63 -2.22 17.79
C VAL A 327 18.59 -1.65 18.82
N LEU A 328 18.54 -0.34 19.11
CA LEU A 328 19.40 0.26 20.13
C LEU A 328 18.93 -0.02 21.56
N SER A 329 17.69 -0.47 21.77
CA SER A 329 17.12 -0.79 23.09
C SER A 329 17.51 -2.20 23.58
N VAL A 330 18.62 -2.76 23.08
CA VAL A 330 19.12 -4.09 23.44
C VAL A 330 19.48 -4.10 24.93
N GLY A 331 18.59 -4.68 25.73
CA GLY A 331 18.74 -4.81 27.18
C GLY A 331 17.53 -4.32 27.99
N SER A 332 16.64 -3.51 27.39
CA SER A 332 15.34 -3.26 28.02
C SER A 332 14.50 -4.53 27.89
N VAL A 333 14.26 -5.20 29.02
CA VAL A 333 13.24 -6.25 29.10
C VAL A 333 11.93 -5.55 28.78
N ILE A 334 11.37 -5.85 27.60
CA ILE A 334 9.98 -5.50 27.32
C ILE A 334 9.17 -6.38 28.26
N ASP A 335 8.82 -5.81 29.39
CA ASP A 335 7.95 -6.48 30.33
C ASP A 335 6.58 -6.54 29.68
N GLY A 336 6.08 -7.74 29.40
CA GLY A 336 4.74 -7.95 28.84
C GLY A 336 3.62 -7.39 29.72
N THR A 337 3.97 -6.79 30.87
CA THR A 337 3.05 -6.20 31.83
C THR A 337 2.20 -5.08 31.30
N ASP A 338 2.64 -4.37 30.25
CA ASP A 338 1.88 -3.28 29.65
C ASP A 338 0.56 -3.72 29.01
N TYR A 339 0.50 -4.99 28.58
CA TYR A 339 -0.69 -5.57 27.96
C TYR A 339 -1.70 -6.09 28.98
N TYR A 340 -1.25 -6.45 30.19
CA TYR A 340 -2.11 -7.10 31.19
C TYR A 340 -3.32 -6.27 31.62
N PRO A 341 -3.23 -4.94 31.88
CA PRO A 341 -4.40 -4.15 32.22
C PRO A 341 -5.49 -4.24 31.15
N PHE A 342 -5.09 -4.12 29.88
CA PHE A 342 -6.00 -4.20 28.74
C PHE A 342 -6.62 -5.59 28.59
N LEU A 343 -5.80 -6.64 28.61
CA LEU A 343 -6.29 -8.02 28.51
C LEU A 343 -7.13 -8.42 29.73
N ARG A 344 -6.85 -7.88 30.93
CA ARG A 344 -7.69 -8.12 32.11
C ARG A 344 -9.07 -7.46 31.98
N ALA A 345 -9.13 -6.26 31.39
CA ALA A 345 -10.38 -5.54 31.19
C ALA A 345 -11.23 -6.14 30.06
N HIS A 346 -10.62 -6.54 28.94
CA HIS A 346 -11.34 -6.90 27.71
C HIS A 346 -11.09 -8.33 27.20
N GLY A 347 -10.05 -9.03 27.68
CA GLY A 347 -9.58 -10.33 27.18
C GLY A 347 -10.60 -11.46 27.25
N LYS A 348 -11.51 -11.44 28.25
CA LYS A 348 -12.53 -12.48 28.42
C LYS A 348 -13.47 -12.66 27.23
N LYS A 349 -13.66 -11.63 26.40
CA LYS A 349 -14.55 -11.68 25.22
C LYS A 349 -13.79 -11.87 23.91
N LEU A 350 -12.47 -11.84 23.95
CA LEU A 350 -11.65 -11.98 22.76
C LEU A 350 -11.76 -13.41 22.22
N ILE A 351 -12.01 -13.50 20.92
CA ILE A 351 -11.94 -14.74 20.15
C ILE A 351 -10.69 -14.78 19.26
N TYR A 352 -10.10 -13.61 18.99
CA TYR A 352 -8.87 -13.42 18.23
C TYR A 352 -7.93 -12.47 18.97
N LEU A 353 -6.66 -12.85 19.06
CA LEU A 353 -5.59 -12.07 19.65
C LEU A 353 -4.35 -12.17 18.76
N SER A 354 -3.79 -11.02 18.36
CA SER A 354 -2.51 -10.96 17.67
C SER A 354 -1.55 -10.07 18.44
N ILE A 355 -0.39 -10.61 18.83
CA ILE A 355 0.67 -9.85 19.49
C ILE A 355 1.97 -10.08 18.76
N CYS A 356 2.46 -9.06 18.04
CA CYS A 356 3.66 -9.17 17.23
C CYS A 356 4.70 -8.13 17.67
N PHE A 357 5.94 -8.58 17.82
CA PHE A 357 7.09 -7.74 18.16
C PHE A 357 8.08 -7.83 17.02
N LEU A 358 8.35 -6.71 16.35
CA LEU A 358 9.28 -6.68 15.24
C LEU A 358 10.45 -5.74 15.49
N PRO A 359 11.70 -6.21 15.32
CA PRO A 359 12.83 -5.32 15.33
C PRO A 359 12.79 -4.41 14.09
N ILE A 360 12.99 -3.10 14.27
CA ILE A 360 12.96 -2.10 13.19
C ILE A 360 14.09 -2.32 12.18
N LEU A 361 15.23 -2.90 12.59
CA LEU A 361 16.35 -3.18 11.69
C LEU A 361 16.54 -4.68 11.53
N TYR A 362 16.64 -5.12 10.26
CA TYR A 362 16.94 -6.47 9.79
C TYR A 362 18.37 -6.90 10.14
N SER A 363 18.71 -6.86 11.42
CA SER A 363 19.88 -7.58 11.92
C SER A 363 19.58 -9.07 11.81
N LYS A 364 20.33 -9.80 10.98
CA LYS A 364 20.26 -11.27 10.86
C LYS A 364 20.46 -12.02 12.18
N LYS A 365 20.92 -11.35 13.24
CA LYS A 365 20.95 -11.95 14.58
C LYS A 365 19.54 -11.90 15.14
N SER A 366 18.97 -13.08 15.35
CA SER A 366 17.68 -13.34 15.97
C SER A 366 17.61 -12.73 17.38
N PHE A 367 17.31 -11.44 17.46
CA PHE A 367 17.04 -10.76 18.72
C PHE A 367 15.56 -10.94 19.03
N PHE A 368 15.27 -11.95 19.85
CA PHE A 368 13.95 -12.08 20.45
C PHE A 368 13.99 -11.41 21.82
N PRO A 369 12.97 -10.61 22.19
CA PRO A 369 12.86 -10.10 23.55
C PRO A 369 12.93 -11.25 24.56
N ALA A 370 13.49 -10.97 25.73
CA ALA A 370 13.52 -11.93 26.85
C ALA A 370 12.09 -12.47 27.10
N SER A 371 12.02 -13.76 27.46
CA SER A 371 10.81 -14.59 27.57
C SER A 371 9.54 -13.80 27.87
N MET A 372 8.72 -13.56 26.85
CA MET A 372 7.36 -13.09 27.06
C MET A 372 6.53 -14.23 27.66
N ASP A 373 5.82 -13.94 28.74
CA ASP A 373 4.90 -14.89 29.36
C ASP A 373 3.60 -14.98 28.54
N ILE A 374 3.68 -15.69 27.42
CA ILE A 374 2.55 -15.93 26.51
C ILE A 374 1.43 -16.66 27.25
N GLN A 375 1.75 -17.56 28.19
CA GLN A 375 0.74 -18.29 28.95
C GLN A 375 -0.15 -17.35 29.75
N SER A 376 0.43 -16.34 30.41
CA SER A 376 -0.37 -15.34 31.12
C SER A 376 -1.30 -14.54 30.21
N PHE A 377 -0.99 -14.36 28.92
CA PHE A 377 -1.93 -13.75 27.97
C PHE A 377 -3.07 -14.68 27.61
N LEU A 378 -2.76 -15.97 27.38
CA LEU A 378 -3.75 -17.01 27.10
C LEU A 378 -4.73 -17.17 28.27
N ASP A 379 -4.23 -17.17 29.51
CA ASP A 379 -5.04 -17.28 30.73
C ASP A 379 -6.06 -16.14 30.89
N LEU A 380 -5.72 -14.93 30.42
CA LEU A 380 -6.63 -13.78 30.43
C LEU A 380 -7.68 -13.80 29.31
N CYS A 381 -7.53 -14.71 28.35
CA CYS A 381 -8.37 -14.81 27.16
C CYS A 381 -9.03 -16.20 27.03
N PRO A 382 -9.84 -16.67 28.00
CA PRO A 382 -10.34 -18.05 28.05
C PRO A 382 -11.22 -18.48 26.86
N ASN A 383 -11.74 -17.54 26.08
CA ASN A 383 -12.57 -17.80 24.89
C ASN A 383 -11.78 -17.69 23.56
N LEU A 384 -10.46 -17.57 23.64
CA LEU A 384 -9.59 -17.35 22.49
C LEU A 384 -9.57 -18.58 21.57
N LYS A 385 -9.99 -18.38 20.32
CA LYS A 385 -10.00 -19.41 19.27
C LYS A 385 -8.80 -19.30 18.34
N HIS A 386 -8.28 -18.10 18.13
CA HIS A 386 -7.20 -17.84 17.19
C HIS A 386 -6.18 -16.90 17.81
N PHE A 387 -4.94 -17.36 17.91
CA PHE A 387 -3.80 -16.60 18.39
C PHE A 387 -2.79 -16.39 17.26
N ALA A 388 -2.34 -15.16 17.05
CA ALA A 388 -1.26 -14.85 16.14
C ALA A 388 -0.10 -14.21 16.91
N THR A 389 1.14 -14.65 16.68
CA THR A 389 2.31 -14.17 17.41
C THR A 389 3.52 -14.04 16.48
N GLY A 390 4.51 -13.23 16.89
CA GLY A 390 5.86 -13.35 16.33
C GLY A 390 6.52 -14.68 16.70
N GLN A 391 7.64 -15.01 16.06
CA GLN A 391 8.47 -16.16 16.44
C GLN A 391 8.85 -16.11 17.93
N TYR A 392 8.67 -17.23 18.62
CA TYR A 392 8.98 -17.41 20.04
C TYR A 392 9.66 -18.76 20.28
N LYS A 393 10.56 -18.81 21.26
CA LYS A 393 11.45 -19.97 21.48
C LYS A 393 10.88 -21.06 22.39
N GLU A 394 9.93 -20.77 23.27
CA GLU A 394 9.56 -21.67 24.38
C GLU A 394 8.07 -22.08 24.34
N THR A 395 7.66 -22.92 23.40
CA THR A 395 6.25 -23.33 23.30
C THR A 395 5.82 -24.47 24.23
N ARG A 396 6.76 -25.10 24.95
CA ARG A 396 6.53 -26.37 25.66
C ARG A 396 5.52 -26.28 26.81
N ASP A 397 5.44 -25.12 27.46
CA ASP A 397 4.58 -24.94 28.63
C ASP A 397 3.26 -24.24 28.29
N LEU A 398 2.97 -24.05 27.00
CA LEU A 398 1.75 -23.39 26.58
C LEU A 398 0.56 -24.35 26.63
N SER A 399 -0.56 -23.84 27.12
CA SER A 399 -1.83 -24.56 27.22
C SER A 399 -3.00 -23.63 27.00
N HIS A 400 -3.99 -24.10 26.24
CA HIS A 400 -5.24 -23.37 26.09
C HIS A 400 -6.35 -24.30 25.63
N SER A 401 -7.47 -24.29 26.36
CA SER A 401 -8.56 -25.25 26.14
C SER A 401 -9.36 -24.99 24.86
N THR A 402 -9.51 -23.74 24.45
CA THR A 402 -10.38 -23.32 23.34
C THR A 402 -9.61 -22.86 22.09
N LEU A 403 -8.27 -22.87 22.12
CA LEU A 403 -7.46 -22.39 20.99
C LEU A 403 -7.54 -23.39 19.84
N GLU A 404 -8.05 -22.94 18.70
CA GLU A 404 -8.24 -23.73 17.48
C GLU A 404 -7.13 -23.47 16.46
N TYR A 405 -6.59 -22.24 16.43
CA TYR A 405 -5.65 -21.79 15.41
C TYR A 405 -4.49 -21.01 16.00
N LEU A 406 -3.27 -21.33 15.56
CA LEU A 406 -2.06 -20.60 15.88
C LEU A 406 -1.37 -20.13 14.60
N ASP A 407 -1.21 -18.82 14.45
CA ASP A 407 -0.43 -18.24 13.37
C ASP A 407 0.88 -17.66 13.92
N VAL A 408 2.00 -17.97 13.27
CA VAL A 408 3.33 -17.49 13.68
C VAL A 408 3.95 -16.69 12.54
N TRP A 409 4.13 -15.39 12.78
CA TRP A 409 4.86 -14.50 11.88
C TRP A 409 6.34 -14.86 11.90
N ALA A 410 6.87 -15.23 10.74
CA ALA A 410 8.21 -15.75 10.57
C ALA A 410 8.90 -15.09 9.37
N ASP A 411 10.22 -14.94 9.46
CA ASP A 411 10.99 -14.53 8.29
C ASP A 411 10.85 -15.56 7.17
N SER A 412 11.03 -15.09 5.94
CA SER A 412 10.81 -15.94 4.77
C SER A 412 11.74 -17.15 4.73
N SER A 413 12.99 -17.02 5.19
CA SER A 413 13.89 -18.16 5.35
C SER A 413 13.34 -19.23 6.30
N SER A 414 12.69 -18.81 7.37
CA SER A 414 12.10 -19.69 8.38
C SER A 414 10.82 -20.34 7.87
N CYS A 415 9.98 -19.57 7.18
CA CYS A 415 8.76 -20.07 6.54
C CYS A 415 9.05 -21.22 5.57
N LEU A 416 10.23 -21.27 4.96
CA LEU A 416 10.56 -22.22 3.89
C LEU A 416 11.25 -23.51 4.37
N THR A 417 11.79 -23.55 5.58
CA THR A 417 12.50 -24.76 6.04
C THR A 417 11.55 -25.76 6.71
N TYR A 418 11.36 -26.92 6.07
CA TYR A 418 10.55 -28.04 6.59
C TYR A 418 10.85 -28.42 8.06
N PRO A 419 12.12 -28.46 8.53
CA PRO A 419 12.43 -28.81 9.91
C PRO A 419 11.81 -27.87 10.95
N GLN A 420 11.77 -26.57 10.69
CA GLN A 420 11.21 -25.62 11.66
C GLN A 420 9.71 -25.77 11.83
N ARG A 421 9.00 -26.10 10.73
CA ARG A 421 7.55 -26.35 10.76
C ARG A 421 7.21 -27.57 11.61
N ILE A 422 7.97 -28.65 11.42
CA ILE A 422 7.83 -29.86 12.23
C ILE A 422 8.13 -29.55 13.68
N LEU A 423 9.25 -28.88 13.97
CA LEU A 423 9.65 -28.59 15.35
C LEU A 423 8.61 -27.75 16.10
N LEU A 424 8.08 -26.71 15.45
CA LEU A 424 7.01 -25.89 16.03
C LEU A 424 5.78 -26.76 16.33
N ARG A 425 5.36 -27.59 15.36
CA ARG A 425 4.19 -28.45 15.50
C ARG A 425 4.38 -29.51 16.58
N THR A 426 5.50 -30.23 16.58
CA THR A 426 5.81 -31.25 17.59
C THR A 426 5.85 -30.64 18.99
N SER A 427 6.45 -29.45 19.15
CA SER A 427 6.50 -28.78 20.45
C SER A 427 5.11 -28.33 20.95
N LEU A 428 4.16 -28.07 20.04
CA LEU A 428 2.78 -27.72 20.38
C LEU A 428 1.89 -28.95 20.59
N GLU A 429 2.16 -30.06 19.89
CA GLU A 429 1.49 -31.35 20.10
C GLU A 429 1.85 -31.95 21.47
N GLU A 430 3.04 -31.65 22.00
CA GLU A 430 3.42 -31.93 23.39
C GLU A 430 2.65 -31.03 24.40
N GLY A 431 2.16 -29.88 23.96
CA GLY A 431 1.40 -28.93 24.78
C GLY A 431 -0.05 -29.34 25.03
N HIS A 432 -0.70 -28.68 25.98
CA HIS A 432 -2.10 -28.96 26.35
C HIS A 432 -3.08 -28.11 25.52
N PHE A 433 -3.19 -28.39 24.23
CA PHE A 433 -4.12 -27.71 23.32
C PHE A 433 -5.17 -28.67 22.72
N PRO A 434 -6.19 -29.09 23.50
CA PRO A 434 -7.15 -30.11 23.06
C PRO A 434 -7.99 -29.70 21.85
N SER A 435 -8.08 -28.40 21.54
CA SER A 435 -8.87 -27.87 20.43
C SER A 435 -8.04 -27.45 19.22
N LEU A 436 -6.70 -27.55 19.27
CA LEU A 436 -5.84 -27.02 18.20
C LEU A 436 -6.00 -27.82 16.92
N ARG A 437 -6.40 -27.14 15.85
CA ARG A 437 -6.65 -27.72 14.52
C ARG A 437 -5.52 -27.43 13.55
N LYS A 438 -4.97 -26.22 13.60
CA LYS A 438 -4.01 -25.74 12.59
C LYS A 438 -2.98 -24.80 13.20
N VAL A 439 -1.75 -24.98 12.75
CA VAL A 439 -0.64 -24.05 12.97
C VAL A 439 -0.20 -23.55 11.59
N ARG A 440 -0.07 -22.23 11.38
CA ARG A 440 0.44 -21.67 10.12
C ARG A 440 1.62 -20.76 10.36
N LEU A 441 2.58 -20.79 9.43
CA LEU A 441 3.63 -19.79 9.33
C LEU A 441 3.21 -18.68 8.37
N LEU A 442 3.31 -17.44 8.82
CA LEU A 442 3.00 -16.26 8.03
C LEU A 442 4.29 -15.52 7.68
N ASP A 443 4.50 -15.27 6.39
CA ASP A 443 5.65 -14.51 5.92
C ASP A 443 5.58 -13.04 6.36
N LEU A 444 6.63 -12.59 7.04
CA LEU A 444 6.78 -11.19 7.43
C LEU A 444 6.73 -10.21 6.25
N ALA A 445 7.08 -10.63 5.04
CA ALA A 445 6.95 -9.76 3.86
C ALA A 445 5.50 -9.32 3.62
N LEU A 446 4.54 -10.23 3.86
CA LEU A 446 3.11 -9.94 3.76
C LEU A 446 2.63 -8.99 4.84
N LEU A 447 3.32 -8.89 5.98
CA LEU A 447 2.93 -7.94 7.03
C LEU A 447 3.02 -6.49 6.53
N SER A 448 4.03 -6.17 5.72
CA SER A 448 4.24 -4.82 5.20
C SER A 448 3.12 -4.36 4.24
N THR A 449 2.50 -5.30 3.53
CA THR A 449 1.46 -5.02 2.54
C THR A 449 0.06 -5.16 3.13
N THR A 450 -0.18 -6.23 3.90
CA THR A 450 -1.51 -6.61 4.39
C THR A 450 -1.79 -6.21 5.84
N GLY A 451 -0.75 -5.77 6.55
CA GLY A 451 -0.81 -5.48 7.98
C GLY A 451 -1.11 -6.73 8.83
N LEU A 452 -1.36 -6.52 10.11
CA LEU A 452 -1.64 -7.61 11.04
C LEU A 452 -3.02 -8.27 10.86
N ARG A 453 -3.86 -7.77 9.93
CA ARG A 453 -5.20 -8.33 9.66
C ARG A 453 -5.19 -9.57 8.79
N LEU A 454 -4.04 -9.92 8.17
CA LEU A 454 -3.91 -11.08 7.29
C LEU A 454 -4.50 -12.39 7.85
N PRO A 455 -4.28 -12.77 9.13
CA PRO A 455 -4.85 -13.97 9.71
C PRO A 455 -6.38 -14.02 9.67
N ILE A 456 -7.02 -12.85 9.79
CA ILE A 456 -8.48 -12.67 9.80
C ILE A 456 -9.01 -12.67 8.36
N ILE A 457 -8.27 -12.02 7.45
CA ILE A 457 -8.63 -11.89 6.04
C ILE A 457 -8.53 -13.23 5.31
N ILE A 458 -7.49 -14.01 5.62
CA ILE A 458 -7.29 -15.36 5.09
C ILE A 458 -7.40 -16.34 6.26
N PRO A 459 -8.62 -16.78 6.61
CA PRO A 459 -8.83 -17.71 7.71
C PRO A 459 -8.04 -19.01 7.52
N PRO A 460 -7.54 -19.62 8.62
CA PRO A 460 -6.80 -20.87 8.57
C PRO A 460 -7.58 -22.04 7.96
N ASP A 461 -8.90 -22.03 8.03
CA ASP A 461 -9.80 -23.05 7.51
C ASP A 461 -10.27 -22.80 6.07
N SER A 462 -9.79 -21.74 5.40
CA SER A 462 -10.19 -21.40 4.03
C SER A 462 -9.70 -22.38 2.96
N LEU A 463 -8.69 -23.22 3.26
CA LEU A 463 -8.18 -24.25 2.34
C LEU A 463 -8.32 -25.65 2.90
N SER A 464 -8.58 -26.61 2.00
CA SER A 464 -8.49 -28.02 2.34
C SER A 464 -7.04 -28.40 2.71
N PRO A 465 -6.80 -29.37 3.61
CA PRO A 465 -5.46 -29.73 4.07
C PRO A 465 -4.48 -30.18 2.99
N ARG A 466 -4.96 -30.51 1.79
CA ARG A 466 -4.12 -30.94 0.65
C ARG A 466 -4.09 -29.92 -0.48
N SER A 467 -4.80 -28.82 -0.34
CA SER A 467 -4.87 -27.78 -1.35
C SER A 467 -3.75 -26.78 -1.15
N LYS A 468 -3.05 -26.47 -2.24
CA LYS A 468 -2.25 -25.25 -2.38
C LYS A 468 -3.03 -24.30 -3.26
N MET A 469 -3.12 -23.04 -2.85
CA MET A 469 -3.68 -21.97 -3.66
C MET A 469 -2.61 -20.90 -3.86
N THR A 470 -2.49 -20.43 -5.11
CA THR A 470 -1.62 -19.31 -5.43
C THR A 470 -2.46 -18.26 -6.13
N TRP A 471 -2.55 -17.09 -5.52
CA TRP A 471 -3.09 -15.90 -6.18
C TRP A 471 -1.95 -15.20 -6.90
N LYS A 472 -2.10 -14.99 -8.21
CA LYS A 472 -1.14 -14.23 -9.03
C LYS A 472 -1.85 -12.99 -9.54
N TYR A 473 -1.39 -11.84 -9.09
CA TYR A 473 -1.83 -10.54 -9.57
C TYR A 473 -0.64 -9.77 -10.15
N PRO A 474 -0.87 -8.73 -10.95
CA PRO A 474 0.21 -7.87 -11.43
C PRO A 474 1.04 -7.30 -10.26
N GLY A 475 2.32 -7.70 -10.17
CA GLY A 475 3.26 -7.23 -9.15
C GLY A 475 3.08 -7.80 -7.73
N VAL A 476 2.21 -8.79 -7.52
CA VAL A 476 2.10 -9.49 -6.24
C VAL A 476 1.63 -10.93 -6.43
N ALA A 477 2.33 -11.88 -5.79
CA ALA A 477 1.87 -13.26 -5.71
C ALA A 477 1.75 -13.68 -4.25
N VAL A 478 0.69 -14.40 -3.91
CA VAL A 478 0.47 -14.91 -2.55
C VAL A 478 0.20 -16.40 -2.63
N CYS A 479 1.01 -17.18 -1.91
CA CYS A 479 0.90 -18.63 -1.85
C CYS A 479 0.36 -19.05 -0.49
N HIS A 480 -0.82 -19.68 -0.48
CA HIS A 480 -1.42 -20.28 0.70
C HIS A 480 -1.33 -21.80 0.59
N GLY A 481 -0.55 -22.40 1.49
CA GLY A 481 -0.43 -23.84 1.64
C GLY A 481 -1.18 -24.37 2.88
N PRO A 482 -1.05 -25.68 3.16
CA PRO A 482 -1.67 -26.30 4.33
C PRO A 482 -1.18 -25.73 5.66
N ASP A 483 0.02 -25.20 5.74
CA ASP A 483 0.70 -24.80 6.99
C ASP A 483 1.47 -23.48 6.84
N TYR A 484 1.30 -22.77 5.72
CA TYR A 484 1.99 -21.51 5.48
C TYR A 484 1.18 -20.55 4.61
N LEU A 485 1.50 -19.27 4.74
CA LEU A 485 1.07 -18.20 3.87
C LEU A 485 2.27 -17.31 3.57
N VAL A 486 2.72 -17.30 2.32
CA VAL A 486 3.98 -16.63 1.91
C VAL A 486 3.78 -15.73 0.69
N GLN A 487 4.62 -14.71 0.57
CA GLN A 487 4.67 -13.86 -0.61
C GLN A 487 5.48 -14.57 -1.71
N GLY A 488 4.82 -14.92 -2.81
CA GLY A 488 5.31 -15.82 -3.87
C GLY A 488 6.19 -15.17 -4.94
N ASP A 489 6.24 -13.84 -5.01
CA ASP A 489 6.93 -13.05 -6.03
C ASP A 489 8.29 -12.53 -5.59
N LEU A 490 8.78 -12.96 -4.42
CA LEU A 490 10.09 -12.55 -3.94
C LEU A 490 11.19 -13.51 -4.45
N ASP A 491 12.20 -12.94 -5.10
CA ASP A 491 13.27 -13.66 -5.83
C ASP A 491 14.02 -14.70 -4.99
N TYR A 492 14.04 -14.56 -3.66
CA TYR A 492 14.64 -15.55 -2.77
C TYR A 492 13.90 -16.91 -2.79
N LEU A 493 12.70 -17.00 -3.38
CA LEU A 493 11.94 -18.24 -3.53
C LEU A 493 12.40 -19.12 -4.69
N GLY A 494 13.11 -18.56 -5.68
CA GLY A 494 13.52 -19.27 -6.90
C GLY A 494 14.44 -20.47 -6.65
N THR A 495 15.04 -20.58 -5.48
CA THR A 495 15.87 -21.73 -5.08
C THR A 495 15.14 -22.77 -4.22
N TYR A 496 13.96 -22.45 -3.66
CA TYR A 496 13.27 -23.29 -2.67
C TYR A 496 11.95 -23.87 -3.14
N CYS A 497 11.19 -23.19 -4.01
CA CYS A 497 9.89 -23.73 -4.46
C CYS A 497 10.05 -24.99 -5.33
N ASP A 498 11.15 -25.10 -6.09
CA ASP A 498 11.41 -26.26 -6.96
C ASP A 498 11.96 -27.47 -6.18
N THR A 499 12.44 -27.28 -4.95
CA THR A 499 12.93 -28.38 -4.09
C THR A 499 11.85 -28.97 -3.19
N ILE A 500 10.67 -28.35 -3.08
CA ILE A 500 9.48 -29.00 -2.52
C ILE A 500 8.90 -29.91 -3.61
N GLU A 501 9.63 -30.97 -3.98
CA GLU A 501 8.99 -32.09 -4.66
C GLU A 501 7.85 -32.57 -3.76
N PRO A 502 6.62 -32.73 -4.28
CA PRO A 502 5.53 -33.32 -3.50
C PRO A 502 6.05 -34.65 -2.97
N GLU A 503 6.03 -34.82 -1.63
CA GLU A 503 6.55 -36.01 -0.94
C GLU A 503 6.27 -37.24 -1.79
N LYS A 504 7.32 -37.81 -2.40
CA LYS A 504 7.21 -39.13 -2.99
C LYS A 504 6.71 -40.01 -1.85
N PRO A 505 5.50 -40.60 -1.94
CA PRO A 505 4.89 -41.30 -0.83
C PRO A 505 5.92 -42.27 -0.28
N HIS A 506 6.21 -42.16 1.02
CA HIS A 506 7.17 -43.04 1.69
C HIS A 506 6.86 -44.47 1.24
N PRO A 507 7.82 -45.19 0.62
CA PRO A 507 7.57 -46.54 0.17
C PRO A 507 7.09 -47.33 1.38
N SER A 508 5.87 -47.88 1.27
CA SER A 508 5.31 -48.74 2.29
C SER A 508 6.32 -49.83 2.62
N PRO A 509 6.51 -50.19 3.89
CA PRO A 509 7.47 -51.22 4.30
C PRO A 509 6.94 -52.60 3.93
N GLU A 510 6.87 -52.91 2.65
CA GLU A 510 6.56 -54.23 2.13
C GLU A 510 7.58 -54.63 1.06
N GLU A 511 8.24 -55.75 1.38
CA GLU A 511 8.92 -56.69 0.48
C GLU A 511 10.34 -56.35 0.00
N ASP A 512 11.25 -56.65 0.93
CA ASP A 512 12.52 -57.32 0.70
C ASP A 512 12.45 -58.30 -0.48
N GLY A 513 13.04 -57.93 -1.62
CA GLY A 513 12.90 -58.72 -2.84
C GLY A 513 13.71 -58.23 -4.02
N SER A 514 14.95 -58.73 -4.10
CA SER A 514 15.82 -58.83 -5.28
C SER A 514 16.55 -57.58 -5.78
N ALA A 515 17.88 -57.71 -5.72
CA ALA A 515 18.86 -56.86 -6.37
C ALA A 515 18.80 -57.04 -7.89
N GLU A 516 18.55 -55.96 -8.63
CA GLU A 516 18.90 -55.87 -10.05
C GLU A 516 19.61 -54.55 -10.38
N VAL A 517 20.90 -54.71 -10.69
CA VAL A 517 21.62 -54.17 -11.85
C VAL A 517 21.47 -52.67 -12.13
N LEU A 518 22.46 -51.93 -11.63
CA LEU A 518 22.89 -50.63 -12.17
C LEU A 518 23.20 -50.76 -13.67
N ARG A 519 22.34 -50.17 -14.52
CA ARG A 519 22.69 -49.76 -15.87
C ARG A 519 22.98 -48.27 -15.87
N GLU A 520 24.24 -47.95 -16.12
CA GLU A 520 24.72 -46.61 -16.45
C GLU A 520 23.94 -46.08 -17.67
N LEU A 521 23.24 -44.96 -17.47
CA LEU A 521 22.67 -44.18 -18.56
C LEU A 521 23.69 -43.10 -18.96
N PRO A 522 23.95 -42.91 -20.27
CA PRO A 522 24.83 -41.86 -20.72
C PRO A 522 24.16 -40.50 -20.52
N PHE A 523 24.93 -39.56 -19.96
CA PHE A 523 24.63 -38.13 -19.94
C PHE A 523 24.35 -37.66 -21.38
N GLN A 524 23.13 -37.16 -21.61
CA GLN A 524 22.76 -36.47 -22.83
C GLN A 524 22.71 -34.98 -22.48
N GLU A 525 23.73 -34.24 -22.90
CA GLU A 525 23.78 -32.78 -22.83
C GLU A 525 22.79 -32.22 -23.86
N ASP A 526 21.58 -31.89 -23.41
CA ASP A 526 20.66 -31.07 -24.20
C ASP A 526 21.08 -29.61 -24.05
N THR A 527 21.73 -29.12 -25.11
CA THR A 527 22.00 -27.71 -25.34
C THR A 527 20.67 -27.02 -25.64
N PHE A 528 20.07 -26.38 -24.63
CA PHE A 528 18.98 -25.44 -24.84
C PHE A 528 19.57 -24.18 -25.47
N SER A 529 19.10 -23.83 -26.68
CA SER A 529 19.43 -22.55 -27.29
C SER A 529 18.53 -21.48 -26.67
N ASP A 530 19.17 -20.53 -25.99
CA ASP A 530 18.57 -19.28 -25.54
C ASP A 530 18.39 -18.38 -26.77
N ASP A 531 17.26 -18.50 -27.46
CA ASP A 531 16.83 -17.56 -28.51
C ASP A 531 15.35 -17.21 -28.28
N ASP A 532 15.06 -16.45 -27.22
CA ASP A 532 13.77 -15.78 -27.04
C ASP A 532 14.03 -14.38 -26.41
N ASP A 533 14.74 -13.55 -27.17
CA ASP A 533 14.83 -12.09 -26.97
C ASP A 533 13.46 -11.46 -27.24
N TRP A 534 12.61 -11.41 -26.21
CA TRP A 534 11.42 -10.55 -26.22
C TRP A 534 11.83 -9.12 -25.82
N GLU A 535 12.33 -8.36 -26.78
CA GLU A 535 12.45 -6.90 -26.67
C GLU A 535 11.04 -6.30 -26.48
N TRP A 536 10.67 -6.05 -25.23
CA TRP A 536 9.49 -5.31 -24.88
C TRP A 536 9.70 -3.83 -25.19
N ILE A 537 9.24 -3.39 -26.36
CA ILE A 537 9.16 -1.98 -26.73
C ILE A 537 7.92 -1.37 -26.04
N PRO A 538 8.06 -0.37 -25.15
CA PRO A 538 6.91 0.31 -24.59
C PRO A 538 6.18 1.08 -25.71
N PRO A 539 4.83 1.15 -25.69
CA PRO A 539 4.09 1.97 -26.63
C PRO A 539 4.33 3.45 -26.32
N SER A 540 5.38 4.02 -26.92
CA SER A 540 5.47 5.45 -27.16
C SER A 540 4.59 5.76 -28.36
N GLU A 541 3.36 6.21 -28.10
CA GLU A 541 2.59 7.13 -28.95
C GLU A 541 1.21 7.31 -28.28
N THR A 542 1.14 8.29 -27.40
CA THR A 542 -0.12 8.98 -27.11
C THR A 542 -0.54 9.73 -28.38
N PRO A 543 -1.72 9.50 -28.96
CA PRO A 543 -2.28 10.41 -29.95
C PRO A 543 -2.79 11.65 -29.20
N SER A 544 -1.95 12.68 -29.10
CA SER A 544 -2.41 14.04 -28.80
C SER A 544 -2.74 14.71 -30.13
N ASP A 545 -4.00 14.65 -30.54
CA ASP A 545 -4.60 15.58 -31.50
C ASP A 545 -6.13 15.43 -31.43
N PHE A 546 -6.71 16.05 -30.41
CA PHE A 546 -8.08 16.54 -30.47
C PHE A 546 -7.99 18.06 -30.38
N SER A 547 -7.92 18.70 -31.54
CA SER A 547 -8.14 20.14 -31.70
C SER A 547 -9.64 20.41 -31.63
N ASP A 548 -10.12 20.89 -30.49
CA ASP A 548 -11.45 21.48 -30.37
C ASP A 548 -11.38 22.93 -30.89
N ASP A 549 -11.69 23.11 -32.18
CA ASP A 549 -12.05 24.41 -32.75
C ASP A 549 -13.49 24.74 -32.29
N PHE A 550 -13.61 25.52 -31.22
CA PHE A 550 -14.85 26.21 -30.85
C PHE A 550 -14.72 27.69 -31.23
N ASP A 551 -15.37 28.08 -32.33
CA ASP A 551 -15.60 29.47 -32.72
C ASP A 551 -16.64 30.09 -31.76
N GLU A 552 -16.20 30.98 -30.87
CA GLU A 552 -17.07 31.91 -30.13
C GLU A 552 -16.78 33.34 -30.61
N ASP A 553 -17.50 33.75 -31.65
CA ASP A 553 -17.77 35.17 -31.93
C ASP A 553 -18.98 35.57 -31.07
N GLU A 554 -18.79 36.45 -30.09
CA GLU A 554 -19.82 37.44 -29.72
C GLU A 554 -19.18 38.58 -28.90
N ASP A 555 -18.95 39.69 -29.61
CA ASP A 555 -18.63 41.00 -29.06
C ASP A 555 -19.74 41.49 -28.13
N GLU A 556 -19.43 41.83 -26.87
CA GLU A 556 -20.09 42.92 -26.15
C GLU A 556 -19.32 43.28 -24.85
N GLU A 557 -18.58 44.40 -24.90
CA GLU A 557 -18.16 45.21 -23.74
C GLU A 557 -18.79 46.61 -23.91
N PRO A 558 -18.90 47.49 -22.89
CA PRO A 558 -18.53 47.33 -21.48
C PRO A 558 -19.54 47.95 -20.48
N SER A 559 -19.48 47.55 -19.21
CA SER A 559 -19.70 48.52 -18.12
C SER A 559 -18.94 48.13 -16.85
N SER A 560 -18.08 49.06 -16.44
CA SER A 560 -17.23 49.05 -15.27
C SER A 560 -18.01 48.93 -13.95
N GLU A 561 -17.87 47.80 -13.27
CA GLU A 561 -17.98 47.73 -11.82
C GLU A 561 -16.71 47.09 -11.25
N TRP A 562 -16.26 47.63 -10.12
CA TRP A 562 -14.98 47.33 -9.48
C TRP A 562 -14.88 45.85 -9.11
N PRO A 563 -13.68 45.23 -9.16
CA PRO A 563 -13.54 43.80 -8.89
C PRO A 563 -13.83 43.55 -7.41
N SER A 564 -14.98 42.94 -7.13
CA SER A 564 -15.15 42.11 -5.94
C SER A 564 -13.99 41.12 -5.93
N SER A 565 -13.24 41.10 -4.83
CA SER A 565 -12.11 40.18 -4.64
C SER A 565 -12.51 38.79 -5.13
N PRO A 566 -11.70 38.12 -5.99
CA PRO A 566 -12.06 36.82 -6.51
C PRO A 566 -12.37 35.92 -5.33
N SER A 567 -13.49 35.18 -5.42
CA SER A 567 -13.92 34.29 -4.36
C SER A 567 -12.74 33.41 -3.93
N LEU A 568 -12.64 33.08 -2.64
CA LEU A 568 -11.54 32.26 -2.12
C LEU A 568 -11.37 30.97 -2.95
N SER A 569 -12.48 30.46 -3.51
CA SER A 569 -12.53 29.35 -4.47
C SER A 569 -11.73 29.61 -5.75
N THR A 570 -11.85 30.78 -6.37
CA THR A 570 -11.15 31.13 -7.62
C THR A 570 -9.65 31.29 -7.40
N GLN A 571 -9.25 31.91 -6.29
CA GLN A 571 -7.83 32.04 -5.93
C GLN A 571 -7.19 30.68 -5.60
N LEU A 572 -7.96 29.80 -4.93
CA LEU A 572 -7.51 28.44 -4.66
C LEU A 572 -7.33 27.65 -5.96
N LEU A 573 -8.29 27.75 -6.90
CA LEU A 573 -8.23 27.04 -8.18
C LEU A 573 -7.03 27.47 -9.01
N VAL A 574 -6.75 28.79 -9.09
CA VAL A 574 -5.55 29.30 -9.78
C VAL A 574 -4.26 28.84 -9.09
N ALA A 575 -4.22 28.84 -7.76
CA ALA A 575 -3.06 28.33 -7.01
C ALA A 575 -2.84 26.82 -7.23
N LEU A 576 -3.92 26.05 -7.34
CA LEU A 576 -3.90 24.62 -7.63
C LEU A 576 -3.45 24.33 -9.06
N GLU A 577 -3.88 25.14 -10.03
CA GLU A 577 -3.44 25.03 -11.43
C GLU A 577 -1.94 25.31 -11.56
N ILE A 578 -1.45 26.41 -10.97
CA ILE A 578 0.00 26.73 -10.94
C ILE A 578 0.80 25.60 -10.26
N PHE A 579 0.23 24.97 -9.22
CA PHE A 579 0.85 23.86 -8.53
C PHE A 579 0.90 22.59 -9.38
N GLU A 580 -0.20 22.21 -10.04
CA GLU A 580 -0.25 21.07 -10.96
C GLU A 580 0.80 21.25 -12.08
N ASP A 581 0.93 22.47 -12.61
CA ASP A 581 1.96 22.84 -13.59
C ASP A 581 3.38 22.69 -13.04
N THR A 582 3.60 23.14 -11.80
CA THR A 582 4.92 23.08 -11.15
C THR A 582 5.31 21.64 -10.80
N LEU A 583 4.36 20.84 -10.33
CA LEU A 583 4.55 19.44 -9.99
C LEU A 583 4.81 18.62 -11.25
N ALA A 584 4.05 18.84 -12.34
CA ALA A 584 4.30 18.21 -13.63
C ALA A 584 5.72 18.52 -14.16
N ARG A 585 6.19 19.77 -14.01
CA ARG A 585 7.58 20.15 -14.36
C ARG A 585 8.64 19.47 -13.48
N GLN A 586 8.36 19.26 -12.19
CA GLN A 586 9.26 18.55 -11.29
C GLN A 586 9.32 17.04 -11.61
N GLU A 587 8.18 16.44 -11.98
CA GLU A 587 8.07 15.02 -12.32
C GLU A 587 8.65 14.68 -13.71
N ALA A 588 8.67 15.62 -14.64
CA ALA A 588 9.34 15.44 -15.94
C ALA A 588 10.89 15.50 -15.85
N ARG A 589 11.43 16.06 -14.77
CA ARG A 589 12.87 16.27 -14.58
C ARG A 589 13.71 15.00 -14.27
N PRO A 590 13.25 14.01 -13.49
CA PRO A 590 14.04 12.81 -13.19
C PRO A 590 14.34 11.92 -14.40
N GLU A 591 13.52 11.94 -15.47
CA GLU A 591 13.78 11.13 -16.66
C GLU A 591 15.01 11.61 -17.45
N GLU A 592 15.32 12.92 -17.43
CA GLU A 592 16.52 13.47 -18.07
C GLU A 592 17.81 13.22 -17.26
N GLU A 593 17.71 13.22 -15.92
CA GLU A 593 18.87 12.96 -15.04
C GLU A 593 19.19 11.47 -14.92
N GLU A 594 18.21 10.56 -14.91
CA GLU A 594 18.48 9.10 -14.98
C GLU A 594 19.07 8.69 -16.34
N ALA A 595 18.65 9.32 -17.44
CA ALA A 595 19.29 9.15 -18.75
C ALA A 595 20.74 9.65 -18.78
N ALA A 596 21.05 10.73 -18.04
CA ALA A 596 22.41 11.27 -17.94
C ALA A 596 23.33 10.44 -17.01
N VAL A 597 22.80 9.85 -15.95
CA VAL A 597 23.57 9.01 -15.02
C VAL A 597 23.82 7.61 -15.59
N GLY A 598 22.89 7.05 -16.37
CA GLY A 598 23.08 5.77 -17.09
C GLY A 598 24.20 5.78 -18.14
N ALA A 599 24.55 6.96 -18.68
CA ALA A 599 25.66 7.11 -19.63
C ALA A 599 27.04 7.17 -18.97
N CYS A 600 27.13 7.35 -17.64
CA CYS A 600 28.40 7.64 -16.95
C CYS A 600 28.97 6.46 -16.12
N SER A 601 28.26 5.32 -16.02
CA SER A 601 28.68 4.17 -15.20
C SER A 601 29.48 3.08 -15.93
N TYR A 602 29.93 3.31 -17.17
CA TYR A 602 30.84 2.40 -17.90
C TYR A 602 32.26 2.97 -18.03
N ILE A 603 32.88 3.36 -16.91
CA ILE A 603 34.35 3.47 -16.82
C ILE A 603 34.81 2.76 -15.55
N GLY A 604 35.38 1.57 -15.75
CA GLY A 604 35.88 0.72 -14.68
C GLY A 604 37.09 1.31 -13.96
N CYS A 605 37.16 1.04 -12.66
CA CYS A 605 38.39 1.09 -11.88
C CYS A 605 38.53 -0.26 -11.16
N GLY A 606 39.63 -0.96 -11.50
CA GLY A 606 40.15 -2.09 -10.73
C GLY A 606 41.08 -1.64 -9.60
#